data_AF-A0A0L6JF23-F1
#
_entry.id   AF-A0A0L6JF23-F1
#
_cell.length_a   1.000
_cell.length_b   1.000
_cell.length_c   1.000
_cell.angle_alpha   90.00
_cell.angle_beta   90.00
_cell.angle_gamma   90.00
#
_symmetry.space_group_name_H-M   'P 1'
#
loop_
_entity.id
_entity.type
_entity.pdbx_description
1 polymer ?
#
loop_
_entity_poly.entity_id
_entity_poly.type
_entity_poly.pdbx_seq_one_letter_code
_entity_poly.pdbx_strand_id
1 'polypeptide(L)' 'MPESHDPIVEAVEALRASGRTVEPDAEFELCQVDGKWITSGDPMALALRLGLMDGPVRLQ' A
#
# COMPACT_ATOMS: atom_id res chain seq x y z
N MET A 1 12.08 0.52 19.92
CA MET A 1 12.68 0.05 18.66
C MET A 1 11.86 0.67 17.55
N PRO A 2 12.41 1.30 16.50
CA PRO A 2 11.57 1.67 15.37
C PRO A 2 11.16 0.33 14.77
N GLU A 3 9.92 -0.06 15.05
CA GLU A 3 9.26 -1.15 14.36
C GLU A 3 9.43 -0.77 12.89
N SER A 4 10.17 -1.57 12.14
CA SER A 4 10.40 -1.37 10.71
C SER A 4 9.05 -1.55 10.02
N HIS A 5 8.22 -0.52 10.12
CA HIS A 5 6.91 -0.43 9.51
C HIS A 5 7.18 -0.17 8.04
N ASP A 6 7.22 -1.25 7.28
CA ASP A 6 7.34 -1.14 5.84
C ASP A 6 6.09 -0.42 5.32
N PRO A 7 6.22 0.79 4.76
CA PRO A 7 5.08 1.58 4.31
C PRO A 7 4.28 0.87 3.19
N ILE A 8 4.89 -0.10 2.50
CA ILE A 8 4.20 -0.94 1.52
C ILE A 8 3.27 -1.92 2.25
N VAL A 9 3.73 -2.53 3.35
CA VAL A 9 2.90 -3.43 4.17
C VAL A 9 1.70 -2.68 4.76
N GLU A 10 1.92 -1.48 5.29
CA GLU A 10 0.86 -0.59 5.78
C GLU A 10 -0.18 -0.29 4.70
N ALA A 11 0.29 0.07 3.49
CA ALA A 11 -0.60 0.34 2.36
C ALA A 11 -1.43 -0.87 1.95
N VAL A 12 -0.82 -2.07 1.93
CA VAL A 12 -1.53 -3.33 1.63
C VAL A 12 -2.61 -3.61 2.68
N GLU A 13 -2.29 -3.43 3.96
CA GLU A 13 -3.25 -3.62 5.05
C GLU A 13 -4.41 -2.62 4.97
N ALA A 14 -4.11 -1.34 4.72
CA ALA A 14 -5.11 -0.29 4.58
C ALA A 14 -6.06 -0.55 3.39
N LEU A 15 -5.51 -1.01 2.25
CA LEU A 15 -6.30 -1.39 1.08
C LEU A 15 -7.20 -2.60 1.38
N ARG A 16 -6.67 -3.63 2.06
CA ARG A 16 -7.48 -4.79 2.50
C ARG A 16 -8.59 -4.38 3.46
N ALA A 17 -8.30 -3.50 4.42
CA ALA A 17 -9.29 -2.95 5.35
C ALA A 17 -10.39 -2.15 4.64
N SER A 18 -10.09 -1.53 3.49
CA SER A 18 -11.07 -0.85 2.64
C SER A 18 -11.95 -1.80 1.81
N GLY A 19 -11.76 -3.11 1.92
CA GLY A 19 -12.53 -4.14 1.22
C GLY A 19 -11.98 -4.52 -0.15
N ARG A 20 -10.74 -4.11 -0.48
CA ARG A 20 -10.07 -4.54 -1.71
C ARG A 20 -9.32 -5.84 -1.51
N THR A 21 -9.26 -6.66 -2.56
CA THR A 21 -8.39 -7.84 -2.56
C THR A 21 -7.00 -7.43 -3.01
N VAL A 22 -6.01 -7.61 -2.13
CA VAL A 22 -4.60 -7.29 -2.44
C VAL A 22 -3.75 -8.55 -2.27
N GLU A 23 -3.12 -8.99 -3.36
CA GLU A 23 -2.24 -10.16 -3.41
C GLU A 23 -0.85 -9.73 -3.90
N PRO A 24 0.14 -9.60 -3.01
CA PRO A 24 1.52 -9.36 -3.42
C PRO A 24 2.12 -10.61 -4.08
N ASP A 25 3.05 -10.42 -5.01
CA ASP A 25 3.94 -11.48 -5.44
C ASP A 25 4.95 -11.87 -4.35
N ALA A 26 5.77 -12.89 -4.61
CA ALA A 26 6.72 -13.42 -3.63
C ALA A 26 7.79 -12.41 -3.19
N GLU A 27 8.07 -11.39 -4.00
CA GLU A 27 9.13 -10.40 -3.79
C GLU A 27 8.57 -9.00 -3.46
N PHE A 28 7.24 -8.85 -3.38
CA PHE A 28 6.52 -7.58 -3.28
C PHE A 28 6.86 -6.58 -4.39
N GLU A 29 7.36 -7.04 -5.53
CA GLU A 29 7.67 -6.18 -6.69
C GLU A 29 6.41 -5.82 -7.47
N LEU A 30 5.44 -6.74 -7.50
CA LEU A 30 4.12 -6.56 -8.08
C LEU A 30 3.04 -6.94 -7.06
N CYS A 31 1.96 -6.16 -7.05
CA CYS A 31 0.76 -6.44 -6.27
C CYS A 31 -0.43 -6.55 -7.21
N GLN A 32 -1.28 -7.55 -7.02
CA GLN A 32 -2.58 -7.62 -7.66
C GLN A 32 -3.61 -6.96 -6.74
N VAL A 33 -4.26 -5.90 -7.22
CA VAL A 33 -5.36 -5.22 -6.53
C VAL A 33 -6.64 -5.41 -7.33
N ASP A 34 -7.64 -6.06 -6.73
CA ASP A 34 -8.94 -6.37 -7.35
C ASP A 34 -8.79 -7.06 -8.72
N GLY A 35 -7.80 -7.96 -8.84
CA GLY A 35 -7.49 -8.69 -10.08
C GLY A 35 -6.55 -7.96 -11.05
N LYS A 36 -6.17 -6.70 -10.79
CA LYS A 36 -5.25 -5.93 -11.64
C LYS A 36 -3.86 -5.82 -11.04
N TRP A 37 -2.84 -6.20 -11.81
CA TRP A 37 -1.43 -6.04 -11.42
C TRP A 37 -0.99 -4.57 -11.44
N ILE A 38 -0.32 -4.16 -10.37
CA ILE A 38 0.29 -2.84 -10.14
C ILE A 38 1.70 -3.01 -9.56
N THR A 39 2.59 -2.05 -9.79
CA THR A 39 4.00 -2.10 -9.32
C THR A 39 4.11 -1.79 -7.83
N SER A 40 5.21 -2.19 -7.18
CA SER A 40 5.42 -2.04 -5.72
C SER A 40 5.23 -0.62 -5.15
N GLY A 41 5.40 0.43 -5.95
CA GLY A 41 5.10 1.83 -5.56
C GLY A 41 3.62 2.23 -5.70
N ASP A 42 2.83 1.46 -6.42
CA ASP A 42 1.42 1.76 -6.72
C ASP A 42 0.46 1.47 -5.55
N PRO A 43 0.64 0.45 -4.68
CA PRO A 43 -0.22 0.25 -3.50
C PRO A 43 -0.24 1.46 -2.57
N MET A 44 0.94 2.02 -2.27
CA MET A 44 1.06 3.21 -1.43
C MET A 44 0.42 4.42 -2.11
N ALA A 45 0.69 4.65 -3.40
CA ALA A 45 0.04 5.72 -4.15
C ALA A 45 -1.48 5.57 -4.21
N LEU A 46 -2.00 4.34 -4.29
CA LEU A 46 -3.42 4.04 -4.28
C LEU A 46 -4.04 4.29 -2.90
N ALA A 47 -3.40 3.82 -1.83
CA ALA A 47 -3.86 4.04 -0.45
C ALA A 47 -3.94 5.55 -0.13
N LEU A 48 -2.92 6.32 -0.53
CA LEU A 48 -2.91 7.78 -0.39
C LEU A 48 -4.03 8.46 -1.21
N ARG A 49 -4.24 8.04 -2.47
CA ARG A 49 -5.33 8.58 -3.32
C ARG A 49 -6.71 8.29 -2.76
N LEU A 50 -6.88 7.17 -2.05
CA LEU A 50 -8.13 6.78 -1.42
C LEU A 50 -8.29 7.39 -0.01
N GLY A 51 -7.30 8.14 0.49
CA GLY A 51 -7.32 8.71 1.83
C GLY A 51 -7.24 7.67 2.96
N LEU A 52 -6.68 6.49 2.65
CA LEU A 52 -6.53 5.38 3.60
C LEU A 52 -5.25 5.48 4.44
N MET A 53 -4.31 6.32 4.00
CA MET A 53 -3.07 6.62 4.72
C MET A 53 -2.85 8.13 4.68
N ASP A 54 -2.23 8.66 5.73
CA ASP A 54 -1.71 10.02 5.71
C ASP A 54 -0.48 10.08 4.80
N GLY A 55 -0.48 11.02 3.85
CA GLY A 55 0.71 11.32 3.07
C GLY A 55 1.85 11.75 3.99
N PRO A 56 3.12 11.60 3.56
CA PRO A 56 4.21 12.19 4.30
C PRO A 56 3.87 13.65 4.51
N VAL A 57 3.74 14.05 5.78
CA VAL A 57 3.50 15.45 6.15
C VAL A 57 4.56 16.25 5.42
N ARG A 58 4.15 17.08 4.45
CA ARG A 58 5.04 18.12 3.96
C ARG A 58 5.21 19.07 5.13
N LEU A 59 6.26 18.85 5.92
CA LEU A 59 6.80 19.85 6.81
C LEU A 59 7.32 20.96 5.90
N GLN A 60 6.45 21.95 5.66
CA GLN A 60 6.81 23.22 5.04
C GLN A 60 7.43 24.14 6.09
#